data_AF-M3FW91-F1
#
_entry.id   AF-M3FW91-F1
#
_cell.length_a   1.000
_cell.length_b   1.000
_cell.length_c   1.000
_cell.angle_alpha   90.00
_cell.angle_beta   90.00
_cell.angle_gamma   90.00
#
_symmetry.space_group_name_H-M   'P 1'
#
loop_
_entity.id
_entity.type
_entity.pdbx_description
1 polymer ?
#
loop_
_entity_poly.entity_id
_entity_poly.type
_entity_poly.pdbx_seq_one_letter_code
_entity_poly.pdbx_strand_id
1 'polypeptide(L)' 'MQTDSLNVGTPTIYKVEVYITIESVVFKYGNYTKNLGLFVK' A
#
# COMPACT_ATOMS: atom_id res chain seq x y z
N MET A 1 -50.65 -9.37 -0.27
CA MET A 1 -49.32 -9.00 -0.81
C MET A 1 -48.33 -9.94 -0.19
N GLN A 2 -47.63 -10.74 -1.00
CA GLN A 2 -46.60 -11.67 -0.54
C GLN A 2 -45.28 -10.91 -0.49
N THR A 3 -44.63 -10.89 0.67
CA THR A 3 -43.33 -10.25 0.85
C THR A 3 -42.27 -11.30 0.58
N ASP A 4 -41.70 -11.29 -0.63
CA ASP A 4 -40.57 -12.15 -0.94
C ASP A 4 -39.32 -11.61 -0.23
N SER A 5 -38.67 -12.46 0.56
CA SER A 5 -37.47 -12.08 1.30
C SER A 5 -36.28 -11.97 0.35
N LEU A 6 -35.73 -10.77 0.18
CA LEU A 6 -34.48 -10.55 -0.55
C LEU A 6 -33.30 -11.01 0.33
N ASN A 7 -32.69 -12.13 -0.02
CA ASN A 7 -31.52 -12.63 0.68
C ASN A 7 -30.28 -11.86 0.18
N VAL A 8 -29.88 -10.81 0.89
CA VAL A 8 -28.68 -10.03 0.57
C VAL A 8 -27.49 -10.73 1.22
N GLY A 9 -26.62 -11.33 0.40
CA GLY A 9 -25.44 -12.04 0.88
C GLY A 9 -24.51 -11.15 1.72
N THR A 10 -23.69 -11.78 2.56
CA THR A 10 -22.73 -11.05 3.40
C THR A 10 -21.63 -10.42 2.54
N PRO A 11 -21.31 -9.13 2.77
CA PRO A 11 -20.21 -8.48 2.05
C PRO A 11 -18.90 -9.15 2.43
N THR A 12 -18.17 -9.64 1.43
CA THR A 12 -16.82 -10.19 1.62
C THR A 12 -15.82 -9.04 1.61
N ILE A 13 -15.11 -8.86 2.72
CA ILE A 13 -14.06 -7.84 2.84
C ILE A 13 -12.72 -8.50 2.58
N TYR A 14 -12.04 -8.07 1.51
CA TYR A 14 -10.70 -8.56 1.18
C TYR A 14 -9.64 -7.72 1.92
N LYS A 15 -8.81 -8.38 2.72
CA LYS A 15 -7.62 -7.74 3.29
C LYS A 15 -6.52 -7.74 2.22
N VAL A 16 -5.99 -6.56 1.91
CA VAL A 16 -4.83 -6.40 1.03
C VAL A 16 -3.64 -5.99 1.91
N GLU A 17 -2.56 -6.77 1.84
CA GLU A 17 -1.29 -6.42 2.46
C GLU A 17 -0.35 -5.87 1.38
N VAL A 18 0.24 -4.72 1.65
CA VAL A 18 1.15 -4.02 0.72
C VAL A 18 2.54 -3.99 1.36
N TYR A 19 3.51 -4.52 0.63
CA TYR A 19 4.93 -4.47 1.01
C TYR A 19 5.65 -3.47 0.12
N ILE A 20 6.44 -2.60 0.74
CA ILE A 20 7.28 -1.61 0.03
C ILE A 20 8.74 -1.94 0.34
N THR A 21 9.55 -2.06 -0.71
CA THR A 21 11.00 -2.18 -0.61
C THR A 21 11.62 -0.88 -1.10
N ILE A 22 12.49 -0.26 -0.31
CA ILE A 22 13.25 0.93 -0.72
C ILE A 22 14.59 0.45 -1.26
N GLU A 23 14.84 0.68 -2.55
CA GLU A 23 16.07 0.24 -3.22
C GLU A 23 17.20 1.26 -3.11
N SER A 24 16.89 2.55 -3.03
CA SER A 24 17.90 3.60 -2.87
C SER A 24 17.35 4.86 -2.24
N VAL A 25 18.22 5.60 -1.55
CA VAL A 25 17.93 6.95 -1.07
C VAL A 25 18.95 7.89 -1.71
N VAL A 26 18.47 8.99 -2.28
CA VAL A 26 19.32 9.96 -2.96
C VAL A 26 19.08 11.35 -2.39
N PHE A 27 20.13 11.98 -1.89
CA PHE A 27 20.12 13.38 -1.49
C PHE A 27 20.47 14.28 -2.68
N LYS A 28 19.65 15.29 -2.95
CA LYS A 28 19.86 16.28 -4.03
C LYS A 28 19.84 17.70 -3.46
N TYR A 29 20.85 18.49 -3.82
CA TYR A 29 20.92 19.92 -3.50
C TYR A 29 21.58 20.70 -4.64
N GLY A 30 20.79 21.48 -5.40
CA GLY A 30 21.26 22.07 -6.65
C GLY A 30 21.80 21.00 -7.60
N ASN A 31 23.05 21.15 -8.04
CA ASN A 31 23.74 20.15 -8.89
C ASN A 31 24.41 19.02 -8.09
N TYR A 32 24.37 19.07 -6.76
CA TYR A 32 24.93 18.02 -5.92
C TYR A 32 23.96 16.85 -5.79
N THR A 33 24.45 15.65 -6.07
CA THR A 33 23.72 14.39 -5.89
C THR A 33 24.59 13.43 -5.09
N LYS A 34 24.03 12.86 -4.01
CA LYS A 34 24.70 11.83 -3.21
C LYS A 34 23.75 10.69 -2.90
N ASN A 35 24.19 9.48 -3.24
CA ASN A 35 23.53 8.26 -2.79
C ASN A 35 23.75 8.10 -1.30
N LEU A 36 22.67 8.01 -0.54
CA LEU A 36 22.70 7.66 0.87
C LEU A 36 22.55 6.14 0.97
N GLY A 37 23.42 5.51 1.76
CA GLY A 37 23.28 4.09 2.07
C GLY A 37 21.95 3.83 2.79
N LEU A 38 21.34 2.68 2.52
CA LEU A 38 20.18 2.22 3.27
C LEU A 38 20.67 1.71 4.62
N PHE A 39 20.37 2.45 5.69
CA PHE A 39 20.58 1.96 7.04
C PHE A 39 19.40 1.07 7.43
N VAL A 40 19.53 -0.23 7.20
CA VAL A 40 18.65 -1.23 7.81
C VAL A 40 19.17 -1.45 9.23
N LYS A 41 18.36 -1.12 10.24
CA LYS A 41 18.70 -1.32 11.66
C LYS A 41 18.74 -2.80 12.01
#